data_AF-A0A414V0L9-F1
#
_entry.id   AF-A0A414V0L9-F1
#
_cell.length_a   1.000
_cell.length_b   1.000
_cell.length_c   1.000
_cell.angle_alpha   90.00
_cell.angle_beta   90.00
_cell.angle_gamma   90.00
#
_symmetry.space_group_name_H-M   'P 1'
#
loop_
_entity.id
_entity.type
_entity.pdbx_description
1 polymer ?
#
loop_
_entity_poly.entity_id
_entity_poly.type
_entity_poly.pdbx_seq_one_letter_code
_entity_poly.pdbx_strand_id
1 'polypeptide(L)'
;MKDWFTVEKIDEDTYAISEYQHWEETHCYLLCGTKRALLIDTGLGVANIKEVVDKLTMLPIFVVTTHVHWDHIGGHQYFENIGVHILEKDWISEKFPISLQQVKRNLTCRECQFPEEFDLEKYQLFQGDVQSTFSDGEIFNLGERTVQVVHTPGHSPGHHSFSISTDLADKIESACRKLDKEKKWKQGSGIFDFGDFKIHL
;
A
#
# COMPACT_ATOMS: atom_id res chain seq x y z
N MET A 1 9.81 -23.25 6.48
CA MET A 1 8.74 -22.80 5.57
C MET A 1 9.15 -21.50 4.93
N LYS A 2 8.67 -21.19 3.72
CA LYS A 2 8.78 -19.84 3.18
C LYS A 2 7.76 -18.96 3.92
N ASP A 3 8.14 -17.73 4.23
CA ASP A 3 7.21 -16.75 4.80
C ASP A 3 6.07 -16.49 3.78
N TRP A 4 4.86 -16.28 4.29
CA TRP A 4 3.69 -16.02 3.44
C TRP A 4 3.86 -14.76 2.60
N PHE A 5 4.38 -13.70 3.22
CA PHE A 5 4.69 -12.43 2.57
C PHE A 5 6.14 -12.39 2.10
N THR A 6 6.34 -12.01 0.85
CA THR A 6 7.64 -11.59 0.32
C THR A 6 7.69 -10.07 0.29
N VAL A 7 8.76 -9.49 0.84
CA VAL A 7 8.95 -8.03 0.84
C VAL A 7 10.06 -7.66 -0.12
N GLU A 8 9.74 -6.79 -1.06
CA GLU A 8 10.69 -6.24 -2.03
C GLU A 8 10.76 -4.72 -1.90
N LYS A 9 11.97 -4.19 -1.77
CA LYS A 9 12.20 -2.75 -1.74
C LYS A 9 12.28 -2.23 -3.18
N ILE A 10 11.32 -1.41 -3.60
CA ILE A 10 11.25 -0.82 -4.95
C ILE A 10 12.19 0.39 -5.03
N ASP A 11 12.13 1.27 -4.04
CA ASP A 11 13.00 2.44 -3.89
C ASP A 11 13.26 2.73 -2.40
N GLU A 12 13.88 3.86 -2.05
CA GLU A 12 14.24 4.19 -0.67
C GLU A 12 13.07 4.10 0.32
N ASP A 13 11.86 4.48 -0.13
CA ASP A 13 10.67 4.67 0.71
C ASP A 13 9.44 3.90 0.20
N THR A 14 9.63 2.93 -0.69
CA THR A 14 8.53 2.15 -1.30
C THR A 14 8.83 0.66 -1.26
N TYR A 15 7.86 -0.11 -0.78
CA TYR A 15 7.95 -1.56 -0.64
C TYR A 15 6.76 -2.23 -1.33
N ALA A 16 7.02 -3.32 -2.06
CA ALA A 16 6.00 -4.31 -2.43
C ALA A 16 5.97 -5.41 -1.36
N ILE A 17 4.76 -5.81 -0.98
CA ILE A 17 4.49 -6.92 -0.06
C ILE A 17 3.59 -7.90 -0.81
N SER A 18 4.12 -9.07 -1.16
CA SER A 18 3.52 -9.99 -2.13
C SER A 18 3.20 -11.35 -1.51
N GLU A 19 2.04 -11.91 -1.84
CA GLU A 19 1.55 -13.22 -1.38
C GLU A 19 1.81 -14.32 -2.43
N TYR A 20 3.07 -14.50 -2.86
CA TYR A 20 3.46 -15.42 -3.95
C TYR A 20 3.14 -16.91 -3.72
N GLN A 21 2.76 -17.29 -2.50
CA GLN A 21 2.31 -18.67 -2.22
C GLN A 21 0.84 -18.91 -2.61
N HIS A 22 0.10 -17.84 -2.93
CA HIS A 22 -1.26 -17.89 -3.47
C HIS A 22 -1.26 -17.74 -4.98
N TRP A 23 -2.26 -18.32 -5.65
CA TRP A 23 -2.32 -18.37 -7.11
C TRP A 23 -2.65 -17.02 -7.78
N GLU A 24 -3.22 -16.06 -7.04
CA GLU A 24 -3.44 -14.69 -7.53
C GLU A 24 -2.18 -13.82 -7.40
N GLU A 25 -1.19 -14.26 -6.62
CA GLU A 25 0.06 -13.54 -6.36
C GLU A 25 -0.19 -12.08 -5.94
N THR A 26 -1.18 -11.85 -5.08
CA THR A 26 -1.63 -10.50 -4.72
C THR A 26 -0.52 -9.63 -4.15
N HIS A 27 -0.54 -8.36 -4.52
CA HIS A 27 0.45 -7.36 -4.14
C HIS A 27 -0.18 -6.23 -3.32
N CYS A 28 0.49 -5.84 -2.25
CA CYS A 28 0.23 -4.60 -1.53
C CYS A 28 1.46 -3.70 -1.61
N TYR A 29 1.25 -2.39 -1.51
CA TYR A 29 2.34 -1.42 -1.60
C TYR A 29 2.36 -0.52 -0.38
N LEU A 30 3.50 -0.45 0.29
CA LEU A 30 3.73 0.49 1.38
C LEU A 30 4.57 1.67 0.87
N LEU A 31 3.97 2.86 0.87
CA LEU A 31 4.60 4.11 0.47
C LEU A 31 4.86 4.93 1.73
N CYS A 32 6.12 5.02 2.14
CA CYS A 32 6.55 5.88 3.22
C CYS A 32 6.72 7.32 2.72
N GLY A 33 6.25 8.28 3.52
CA GLY A 33 6.63 9.68 3.43
C GLY A 33 7.35 10.12 4.69
N THR A 34 7.43 11.43 4.94
CA THR A 34 8.09 11.96 6.16
C THR A 34 7.14 12.16 7.34
N LYS A 35 5.81 12.13 7.11
CA LYS A 35 4.79 12.36 8.15
C LYS A 35 3.87 11.17 8.39
N ARG A 36 3.58 10.39 7.36
CA ARG A 36 2.73 9.19 7.42
C ARG A 36 3.12 8.22 6.30
N ALA A 37 2.70 6.97 6.41
CA ALA A 37 2.77 5.99 5.35
C ALA A 37 1.37 5.75 4.75
N LEU A 38 1.33 5.46 3.46
CA LEU A 38 0.14 5.01 2.75
C LEU A 38 0.33 3.52 2.42
N LEU A 39 -0.55 2.67 2.96
CA LEU A 39 -0.60 1.26 2.60
C LEU A 39 -1.70 1.07 1.56
N ILE A 40 -1.33 0.65 0.35
CA ILE A 40 -2.25 0.35 -0.74
C ILE A 40 -2.54 -1.15 -0.69
N ASP A 41 -3.80 -1.49 -0.46
CA ASP A 41 -4.32 -2.85 -0.27
C ASP A 41 -3.72 -3.57 0.97
N THR A 42 -4.36 -4.67 1.37
CA THR A 42 -3.98 -5.46 2.56
C THR A 42 -4.02 -6.97 2.33
N GLY A 43 -4.11 -7.38 1.06
CA GLY A 43 -3.98 -8.77 0.66
C GLY A 43 -5.18 -9.64 1.01
N LEU A 44 -4.94 -10.95 0.95
CA LEU A 44 -5.95 -12.00 1.06
C LEU A 44 -6.46 -12.22 2.48
N GLY A 45 -5.80 -11.66 3.51
CA GLY A 45 -6.15 -11.89 4.92
C GLY A 45 -5.77 -13.28 5.44
N VAL A 46 -4.94 -14.02 4.71
CA VAL A 46 -4.42 -15.34 5.11
C VAL A 46 -3.44 -15.24 6.27
N ALA A 47 -2.63 -14.18 6.31
CA ALA A 47 -1.70 -13.88 7.38
C ALA A 47 -1.77 -12.39 7.77
N ASN A 48 -1.15 -12.05 8.90
CA ASN A 48 -1.20 -10.71 9.45
C ASN A 48 -0.21 -9.76 8.77
N ILE A 49 -0.65 -9.04 7.74
CA ILE A 49 0.19 -8.07 7.01
C ILE A 49 0.71 -6.93 7.90
N LYS A 50 0.01 -6.60 9.00
CA LYS A 50 0.45 -5.53 9.91
C LYS A 50 1.79 -5.85 10.58
N GLU A 51 2.08 -7.12 10.87
CA GLU A 51 3.38 -7.52 11.40
C GLU A 51 4.54 -7.26 10.43
N VAL A 52 4.26 -7.30 9.13
CA VAL A 52 5.23 -6.93 8.09
C VAL A 52 5.38 -5.42 8.03
N VAL A 53 4.26 -4.69 7.97
CA VAL A 53 4.25 -3.23 7.86
C VAL A 53 4.92 -2.56 9.07
N ASP A 54 4.66 -3.04 10.29
CA ASP A 54 5.25 -2.50 11.53
C ASP A 54 6.77 -2.71 11.61
N LYS A 55 7.33 -3.68 10.86
CA LYS A 55 8.79 -3.86 10.73
C LYS A 55 9.41 -2.90 9.71
N LEU A 56 8.62 -2.39 8.77
CA LEU A 56 9.09 -1.52 7.68
C LEU A 56 8.98 -0.03 8.02
N THR A 57 8.07 0.37 8.90
CA THR A 57 7.90 1.77 9.28
C THR A 57 7.28 1.95 10.67
N MET A 58 7.64 3.06 11.32
CA MET A 58 7.03 3.53 12.58
C MET A 58 6.04 4.68 12.36
N LEU A 59 5.82 5.07 11.10
CA LEU A 59 4.94 6.18 10.76
C LEU A 59 3.46 5.81 10.98
N PRO A 60 2.58 6.79 11.26
CA PRO A 60 1.14 6.56 11.20
C PRO A 60 0.75 6.02 9.82
N ILE A 61 -0.02 4.93 9.79
CA ILE A 61 -0.44 4.26 8.56
C ILE A 61 -1.85 4.71 8.20
N PHE A 62 -2.05 5.09 6.95
CA PHE A 62 -3.36 5.24 6.35
C PHE A 62 -3.51 4.18 5.26
N VAL A 63 -4.52 3.32 5.38
CA VAL A 63 -4.81 2.28 4.41
C VAL A 63 -5.75 2.82 3.35
N VAL A 64 -5.43 2.60 2.09
CA VAL A 64 -6.32 2.84 0.96
C VAL A 64 -6.36 1.58 0.11
N THR A 65 -7.46 1.36 -0.59
CA THR A 65 -7.67 0.13 -1.34
C THR A 65 -7.90 0.48 -2.79
N THR A 66 -7.21 -0.16 -3.73
CA THR A 66 -7.40 0.04 -5.18
C THR A 66 -8.85 -0.22 -5.59
N HIS A 67 -9.46 -1.24 -4.98
CA HIS A 67 -10.89 -1.53 -5.04
C HIS A 67 -11.31 -2.54 -3.98
N VAL A 68 -12.60 -2.57 -3.64
CA VAL A 68 -13.17 -3.46 -2.61
C VAL A 68 -13.43 -4.86 -3.16
N HIS A 69 -12.38 -5.65 -3.31
CA HIS A 69 -12.44 -7.11 -3.47
C HIS A 69 -11.68 -7.84 -2.35
N TRP A 70 -11.95 -9.13 -2.21
CA TRP A 70 -11.59 -9.95 -1.05
C TRP A 70 -10.07 -10.14 -0.89
N ASP A 71 -9.37 -10.13 -2.02
CA ASP A 71 -7.93 -10.20 -2.17
C ASP A 71 -7.23 -8.85 -1.90
N HIS A 72 -7.97 -7.76 -1.77
CA HIS A 72 -7.40 -6.44 -1.45
C HIS A 72 -7.70 -5.99 -0.02
N ILE A 73 -8.79 -6.47 0.58
CA ILE A 73 -9.27 -6.01 1.90
C ILE A 73 -9.06 -7.00 3.05
N GLY A 74 -8.48 -8.18 2.81
CA GLY A 74 -8.45 -9.26 3.79
C GLY A 74 -7.70 -8.90 5.09
N GLY A 75 -6.67 -8.04 5.01
CA GLY A 75 -5.93 -7.54 6.15
C GLY A 75 -6.46 -6.25 6.78
N HIS A 76 -7.57 -5.67 6.29
CA HIS A 76 -8.10 -4.40 6.80
C HIS A 76 -8.39 -4.42 8.31
N GLN A 77 -8.81 -5.57 8.85
CA GLN A 77 -9.12 -5.74 10.28
C GLN A 77 -7.97 -5.36 11.23
N TYR A 78 -6.73 -5.31 10.74
CA TYR A 78 -5.56 -4.96 11.54
C TYR A 78 -5.29 -3.45 11.61
N PHE A 79 -6.05 -2.62 10.88
CA PHE A 79 -5.80 -1.18 10.76
C PHE A 79 -7.02 -0.36 11.17
N GLU A 80 -6.76 0.79 11.81
CA GLU A 80 -7.80 1.67 12.34
C GLU A 80 -8.18 2.81 11.39
N ASN A 81 -7.34 3.12 10.40
CA ASN A 81 -7.54 4.28 9.53
C ASN A 81 -7.55 3.82 8.07
N ILE A 82 -8.75 3.54 7.57
CA ILE A 82 -9.01 2.98 6.26
C ILE A 82 -9.83 3.97 5.42
N GLY A 83 -9.44 4.12 4.16
CA GLY A 83 -10.17 4.83 3.13
C GLY A 83 -10.50 3.92 1.94
N VAL A 84 -11.69 4.07 1.39
CA VAL A 84 -12.07 3.44 0.10
C VAL A 84 -12.65 4.48 -0.85
N HIS A 85 -12.72 4.15 -2.14
CA HIS A 85 -13.39 5.01 -3.09
C HIS A 85 -14.88 5.15 -2.72
N ILE A 86 -15.44 6.36 -2.84
CA ILE A 86 -16.81 6.67 -2.38
C ILE A 86 -17.88 5.76 -3.01
N LEU A 87 -17.64 5.29 -4.24
CA LEU A 87 -18.53 4.37 -4.97
C LEU A 87 -18.52 2.93 -4.42
N GLU A 88 -17.59 2.58 -3.54
CA GLU A 88 -17.44 1.25 -2.96
C GLU A 88 -17.65 1.22 -1.45
N LYS A 89 -18.05 2.36 -0.86
CA LYS A 89 -18.40 2.45 0.55
C LYS A 89 -19.42 1.40 0.97
N ASP A 90 -20.42 1.15 0.14
CA ASP A 90 -21.44 0.13 0.43
C ASP A 90 -20.89 -1.30 0.29
N TRP A 91 -19.91 -1.53 -0.58
CA TRP A 91 -19.35 -2.87 -0.81
C TRP A 91 -18.59 -3.38 0.40
N ILE A 92 -17.89 -2.47 1.10
CA ILE A 92 -17.09 -2.85 2.26
C ILE A 92 -17.92 -3.01 3.55
N SER A 93 -19.10 -2.38 3.62
CA SER A 93 -19.94 -2.44 4.82
C SER A 93 -21.07 -3.46 4.73
N GLU A 94 -21.81 -3.51 3.61
CA GLU A 94 -23.12 -4.21 3.57
C GLU A 94 -23.36 -5.02 2.29
N LYS A 95 -22.83 -4.57 1.15
CA LYS A 95 -23.22 -5.04 -0.20
C LYS A 95 -22.05 -5.66 -0.96
N PHE A 96 -21.20 -6.41 -0.26
CA PHE A 96 -20.07 -7.08 -0.89
C PHE A 96 -20.55 -7.99 -2.05
N PRO A 97 -19.88 -7.98 -3.22
CA PRO A 97 -20.44 -8.52 -4.46
C PRO A 97 -20.60 -10.05 -4.49
N ILE A 98 -19.90 -10.79 -3.62
CA ILE A 98 -19.93 -12.26 -3.57
C ILE A 98 -20.05 -12.78 -2.13
N SER A 99 -20.55 -14.00 -1.95
CA SER A 99 -20.70 -14.58 -0.61
C SER A 99 -19.35 -15.02 -0.01
N LEU A 100 -19.26 -15.11 1.32
CA LEU A 100 -18.09 -15.67 2.01
C LEU A 100 -17.75 -17.09 1.51
N GLN A 101 -18.76 -17.91 1.20
CA GLN A 101 -18.53 -19.25 0.64
C GLN A 101 -17.85 -19.18 -0.74
N GLN A 102 -18.25 -18.22 -1.59
CA GLN A 102 -17.60 -18.01 -2.88
C GLN A 102 -16.17 -17.49 -2.72
N VAL A 103 -15.93 -16.59 -1.75
CA VAL A 103 -14.58 -16.12 -1.40
C VAL A 103 -13.69 -17.30 -0.98
N LYS A 104 -14.15 -18.12 -0.02
CA LYS A 104 -13.40 -19.32 0.42
C LYS A 104 -13.12 -20.27 -0.75
N ARG A 105 -14.09 -20.45 -1.65
CA ARG A 105 -13.90 -21.26 -2.87
C ARG A 105 -12.84 -20.67 -3.80
N ASN A 106 -12.82 -19.35 -4.01
CA ASN A 106 -11.82 -18.69 -4.85
C ASN A 106 -10.43 -18.77 -4.21
N LEU A 107 -10.35 -18.53 -2.90
CA LEU A 107 -9.12 -18.62 -2.11
C LEU A 107 -8.46 -19.98 -2.28
N THR A 108 -9.24 -21.08 -2.32
CA THR A 108 -8.73 -22.46 -2.42
C THR A 108 -8.98 -23.13 -3.78
N CYS A 109 -9.27 -22.38 -4.84
CA CYS A 109 -9.61 -22.99 -6.14
C CYS A 109 -8.41 -23.64 -6.86
N ARG A 110 -7.19 -23.33 -6.41
CA ARG A 110 -5.94 -23.95 -6.84
C ARG A 110 -5.13 -24.35 -5.61
N GLU A 111 -4.19 -25.28 -5.80
CA GLU A 111 -3.27 -25.70 -4.74
C GLU A 111 -2.35 -24.53 -4.37
N CYS A 112 -2.31 -24.19 -3.08
CA CYS A 112 -1.51 -23.10 -2.51
C CYS A 112 -0.86 -23.58 -1.20
N GLN A 113 0.34 -23.08 -0.90
CA GLN A 113 1.04 -23.40 0.33
C GLN A 113 0.65 -22.40 1.42
N PHE A 114 -0.53 -22.60 2.02
CA PHE A 114 -0.99 -21.77 3.13
C PHE A 114 -0.09 -21.93 4.37
N PRO A 115 0.03 -20.88 5.22
CA PRO A 115 0.73 -20.96 6.50
C PRO A 115 0.10 -22.02 7.41
N GLU A 116 0.89 -22.62 8.30
CA GLU A 116 0.39 -23.62 9.25
C GLU A 116 -0.70 -23.06 10.17
N GLU A 117 -0.64 -21.77 10.50
CA GLU A 117 -1.62 -21.09 11.34
C GLU A 117 -2.93 -20.73 10.61
N PHE A 118 -2.96 -20.85 9.27
CA PHE A 118 -4.13 -20.49 8.49
C PHE A 118 -5.25 -21.53 8.63
N ASP A 119 -6.41 -21.06 9.08
CA ASP A 119 -7.61 -21.88 9.27
C ASP A 119 -8.74 -21.35 8.39
N LEU A 120 -9.04 -22.07 7.30
CA LEU A 120 -10.09 -21.72 6.34
C LEU A 120 -11.47 -21.61 6.99
N GLU A 121 -11.76 -22.39 8.03
CA GLU A 121 -13.07 -22.32 8.70
C GLU A 121 -13.21 -21.01 9.47
N LYS A 122 -12.12 -20.53 10.07
CA LYS A 122 -12.08 -19.25 10.79
C LYS A 122 -12.00 -18.04 9.87
N TYR A 123 -11.56 -18.21 8.61
CA TYR A 123 -11.46 -17.11 7.65
C TYR A 123 -12.78 -16.33 7.53
N GLN A 124 -12.68 -15.02 7.73
CA GLN A 124 -13.77 -14.06 7.55
C GLN A 124 -13.39 -13.06 6.46
N LEU A 125 -14.38 -12.68 5.67
CA LEU A 125 -14.26 -11.51 4.82
C LEU A 125 -14.33 -10.26 5.71
N PHE A 126 -13.45 -9.30 5.48
CA PHE A 126 -13.58 -8.02 6.16
C PHE A 126 -14.88 -7.32 5.74
N GLN A 127 -15.71 -7.01 6.73
CA GLN A 127 -16.86 -6.13 6.60
C GLN A 127 -16.86 -5.16 7.77
N GLY A 128 -16.89 -3.87 7.49
CA GLY A 128 -16.82 -2.86 8.52
C GLY A 128 -16.89 -1.44 8.01
N ASP A 129 -17.06 -0.52 8.94
CA ASP A 129 -17.03 0.90 8.65
C ASP A 129 -15.62 1.37 8.31
N VAL A 130 -15.51 2.19 7.27
CA VAL A 130 -14.30 2.91 6.91
C VAL A 130 -14.30 4.30 7.54
N GLN A 131 -13.11 4.79 7.90
CA GLN A 131 -12.96 6.10 8.55
C GLN A 131 -13.08 7.25 7.55
N SER A 132 -12.84 6.97 6.27
CA SER A 132 -12.90 7.98 5.21
C SER A 132 -13.31 7.37 3.87
N THR A 133 -13.73 8.23 2.96
CA THR A 133 -13.92 7.91 1.56
C THR A 133 -13.20 8.95 0.72
N PHE A 134 -12.71 8.55 -0.44
CA PHE A 134 -12.07 9.45 -1.39
C PHE A 134 -12.69 9.31 -2.79
N SER A 135 -12.37 10.25 -3.67
CA SER A 135 -12.81 10.23 -5.07
C SER A 135 -11.67 10.56 -6.03
N ASP A 136 -11.97 10.56 -7.33
CA ASP A 136 -11.03 10.97 -8.38
C ASP A 136 -10.33 12.31 -8.07
N GLY A 137 -9.03 12.36 -8.37
CA GLY A 137 -8.19 13.54 -8.20
C GLY A 137 -7.78 13.87 -6.76
N GLU A 138 -8.27 13.12 -5.76
CA GLU A 138 -7.86 13.35 -4.37
C GLU A 138 -6.35 13.11 -4.17
N ILE A 139 -5.73 13.93 -3.31
CA ILE A 139 -4.28 13.91 -3.08
C ILE A 139 -3.99 13.53 -1.63
N PHE A 140 -3.33 12.40 -1.45
CA PHE A 140 -2.74 12.01 -0.17
C PHE A 140 -1.36 12.63 -0.02
N ASN A 141 -1.26 13.66 0.83
CA ASN A 141 0.03 14.20 1.25
C ASN A 141 0.64 13.31 2.35
N LEU A 142 1.83 12.77 2.10
CA LEU A 142 2.58 11.91 3.03
C LEU A 142 3.76 12.66 3.70
N GLY A 143 3.88 13.96 3.46
CA GLY A 143 5.03 14.79 3.83
C GLY A 143 5.65 15.41 2.57
N GLU A 144 6.88 15.02 2.26
CA GLU A 144 7.60 15.41 1.02
C GLU A 144 7.20 14.59 -0.21
N ARG A 145 6.13 13.80 -0.09
CA ARG A 145 5.61 12.92 -1.16
C ARG A 145 4.10 13.08 -1.22
N THR A 146 3.56 13.10 -2.43
CA THR A 146 2.11 13.12 -2.68
C THR A 146 1.71 11.95 -3.57
N VAL A 147 0.52 11.42 -3.32
CA VAL A 147 -0.08 10.34 -4.10
C VAL A 147 -1.46 10.81 -4.55
N GLN A 148 -1.71 10.84 -5.85
CA GLN A 148 -2.98 11.24 -6.43
C GLN A 148 -3.81 10.03 -6.81
N VAL A 149 -5.10 10.05 -6.46
CA VAL A 149 -6.09 9.07 -6.91
C VAL A 149 -6.45 9.36 -8.37
N VAL A 150 -6.40 8.32 -9.20
CA VAL A 150 -6.82 8.37 -10.61
C VAL A 150 -7.91 7.33 -10.80
N HIS A 151 -9.17 7.77 -10.90
CA HIS A 151 -10.32 6.87 -11.04
C HIS A 151 -10.27 6.15 -12.39
N THR A 152 -10.31 4.82 -12.35
CA THR A 152 -10.21 3.93 -13.51
C THR A 152 -11.29 2.84 -13.43
N PRO A 153 -12.59 3.22 -13.49
CA PRO A 153 -13.68 2.28 -13.30
C PRO A 153 -13.73 1.23 -14.40
N GLY A 154 -14.23 0.04 -14.06
CA GLY A 154 -14.42 -1.06 -15.02
C GLY A 154 -14.46 -2.41 -14.34
N HIS A 155 -13.38 -2.78 -13.65
CA HIS A 155 -13.32 -4.01 -12.86
C HIS A 155 -14.28 -3.98 -11.67
N SER A 156 -14.38 -2.81 -11.03
CA SER A 156 -15.35 -2.48 -10.00
C SER A 156 -15.79 -1.00 -10.14
N PRO A 157 -16.86 -0.55 -9.45
CA PRO A 157 -17.36 0.81 -9.55
C PRO A 157 -16.34 1.88 -9.13
N GLY A 158 -15.58 1.59 -8.08
CA GLY A 158 -14.60 2.50 -7.48
C GLY A 158 -13.16 2.20 -7.82
N HIS A 159 -12.89 1.24 -8.72
CA HIS A 159 -11.52 0.90 -9.12
C HIS A 159 -10.73 2.15 -9.52
N HIS A 160 -9.53 2.29 -8.98
CA HIS A 160 -8.65 3.41 -9.25
C HIS A 160 -7.19 2.97 -9.21
N SER A 161 -6.35 3.81 -9.80
CA SER A 161 -4.90 3.72 -9.73
C SER A 161 -4.36 4.86 -8.89
N PHE A 162 -3.14 4.68 -8.37
CA PHE A 162 -2.44 5.70 -7.59
C PHE A 162 -1.27 6.24 -8.40
N SER A 163 -1.35 7.53 -8.74
CA SER A 163 -0.24 8.25 -9.37
C SER A 163 0.67 8.80 -8.29
N ILE A 164 1.92 8.36 -8.29
CA ILE A 164 2.91 8.77 -7.31
C ILE A 164 3.70 9.92 -7.92
N SER A 165 3.55 11.12 -7.36
CA SER A 165 4.41 12.23 -7.76
C SER A 165 5.78 12.04 -7.13
N THR A 166 6.77 11.75 -7.96
CA THR A 166 8.18 11.96 -7.63
C THR A 166 8.58 13.28 -8.26
N ASP A 167 8.20 14.41 -7.65
CA ASP A 167 8.69 15.68 -8.19
C ASP A 167 10.21 15.72 -7.99
N LEU A 168 10.94 15.49 -9.07
CA LEU A 168 12.39 15.55 -9.09
C LEU A 168 12.86 16.93 -8.60
N ALA A 169 12.09 18.00 -8.82
CA ALA A 169 12.39 19.32 -8.30
C ALA A 169 12.32 19.35 -6.77
N ASP A 170 11.30 18.74 -6.15
CA ASP A 170 11.20 18.63 -4.68
C ASP A 170 12.35 17.79 -4.12
N LYS A 171 12.69 16.66 -4.76
CA LYS A 171 13.83 15.83 -4.35
C LYS A 171 15.15 16.61 -4.46
N ILE A 172 15.34 17.36 -5.55
CA ILE A 172 16.52 18.23 -5.73
C ILE A 172 16.54 19.31 -4.65
N GLU A 173 15.42 19.98 -4.36
CA GLU A 173 15.36 21.03 -3.34
C GLU A 173 15.71 20.47 -1.95
N SER A 174 15.13 19.33 -1.57
CA SER A 174 15.40 18.67 -0.30
C SER A 174 16.87 18.24 -0.20
N ALA A 175 17.45 17.72 -1.29
CA ALA A 175 18.87 17.43 -1.41
C ALA A 175 19.76 18.68 -1.24
N CYS A 176 19.39 19.80 -1.86
CA CYS A 176 20.10 21.07 -1.70
C CYS A 176 20.08 21.54 -0.24
N ARG A 177 18.91 21.51 0.41
CA ARG A 177 18.75 21.90 1.83
C ARG A 177 19.57 21.01 2.76
N LYS A 178 19.64 19.70 2.50
CA LYS A 178 20.48 18.76 3.25
C LYS A 178 21.97 19.12 3.12
N LEU A 179 22.46 19.35 1.90
CA LEU A 179 23.85 19.72 1.67
C LEU A 179 24.23 21.06 2.32
N ASP A 180 23.31 22.04 2.32
CA ASP A 180 23.52 23.32 3.01
C ASP A 180 23.61 23.15 4.52
N LYS A 181 22.68 22.37 5.12
CA LYS A 181 22.70 22.03 6.55
C LYS A 181 23.98 21.30 6.97
N GLU A 182 24.52 20.46 6.09
CA GLU A 182 25.79 19.76 6.28
C GLU A 182 27.03 20.61 5.96
N LYS A 183 26.85 21.88 5.54
CA LYS A 183 27.90 22.82 5.09
C LYS A 183 28.72 22.33 3.89
N LYS A 184 28.14 21.44 3.08
CA LYS A 184 28.69 20.87 1.84
C LYS A 184 28.22 21.61 0.59
N TRP A 185 27.31 22.57 0.72
CA TRP A 185 26.82 23.41 -0.39
C TRP A 185 27.85 24.47 -0.82
N LYS A 186 28.99 24.03 -1.37
CA LYS A 186 30.10 24.90 -1.78
C LYS A 186 30.79 24.34 -3.02
N GLN A 187 31.25 25.23 -3.90
CA GLN A 187 31.93 24.83 -5.12
C GLN A 187 33.19 23.99 -4.81
N GLY A 188 33.37 22.88 -5.53
CA GLY A 188 34.49 21.94 -5.36
C GLY A 188 34.30 20.92 -4.23
N SER A 189 33.09 20.74 -3.72
CA SER A 189 32.79 19.75 -2.67
C SER A 189 32.59 18.34 -3.22
N GLY A 190 32.51 18.19 -4.55
CA GLY A 190 32.48 16.91 -5.24
C GLY A 190 31.09 16.50 -5.72
N ILE A 191 30.92 15.20 -5.98
CA ILE A 191 29.67 14.63 -6.49
C ILE A 191 28.92 13.93 -5.35
N PHE A 192 27.67 14.33 -5.14
CA PHE A 192 26.76 13.76 -4.16
C PHE A 192 25.69 12.95 -4.88
N ASP A 193 25.55 11.68 -4.51
CA ASP A 193 24.60 10.74 -5.10
C ASP A 193 23.34 10.63 -4.23
N PHE A 194 22.17 10.87 -4.83
CA PHE A 194 20.85 10.80 -4.19
C PHE A 194 19.98 9.68 -4.80
N GLY A 195 20.61 8.69 -5.45
CA GLY A 195 19.93 7.56 -6.09
C GLY A 195 19.38 7.94 -7.46
N ASP A 196 18.34 8.76 -7.49
CA ASP A 196 17.66 9.17 -8.72
C ASP A 196 18.45 10.21 -9.52
N PHE A 197 19.30 10.98 -8.85
CA PHE A 197 20.12 12.03 -9.45
C PHE A 197 21.41 12.26 -8.65
N LYS A 198 22.32 13.02 -9.27
CA LYS A 198 23.58 13.44 -8.66
C LYS A 198 23.68 14.96 -8.69
N ILE A 199 24.14 15.55 -7.59
CA ILE A 199 24.49 16.96 -7.53
C ILE A 199 26.02 17.06 -7.54
N HIS A 200 26.56 17.79 -8.53
CA HIS A 200 27.98 18.12 -8.57
C HIS A 200 28.15 19.58 -8.14
N LEU A 201 28.90 19.78 -7.05
CA LEU A 201 29.22 21.09 -6.50
C LEU A 201 30.71 21.37 -6.57
#